data_AF-F7S8K5-F1
#
_entry.id   AF-F7S8K5-F1
#
_cell.length_a   1.000
_cell.length_b   1.000
_cell.length_c   1.000
_cell.angle_alpha   90.00
_cell.angle_beta   90.00
_cell.angle_gamma   90.00
#
_symmetry.space_group_name_H-M   'P 1'
#
loop_
_entity.id
_entity.type
_entity.pdbx_description
1 polymer ?
#
loop_
_entity_poly.entity_id
_entity_poly.type
_entity_poly.pdbx_seq_one_letter_code
_entity_poly.pdbx_strand_id
1 'polypeptide(L)' 'ERFSLLDLQRCIEAIGGQPLHKQNFRRLIESQNLLEETGDFANGPGRPAKLFRFRSAIRDERAMTGSRPPLSRP' A
#
# COMPACT_ATOMS: atom_id res chain seq x y z
N GLU A 1 3.08 -8.41 8.47
CA GLU A 1 1.99 -8.99 7.65
C GLU A 1 2.28 -8.76 6.17
N ARG A 2 1.74 -9.58 5.25
CA ARG A 2 1.94 -9.48 3.79
C ARG A 2 0.59 -9.23 3.12
N PHE A 3 0.53 -8.37 2.10
CA PHE A 3 -0.73 -8.00 1.43
C PHE A 3 -0.51 -7.71 -0.05
N SER A 4 -1.57 -7.77 -0.86
CA SER A 4 -1.51 -7.35 -2.26
C SER A 4 -1.66 -5.83 -2.39
N LEU A 5 -1.16 -5.25 -3.49
CA LEU A 5 -1.40 -3.83 -3.79
C LEU A 5 -2.89 -3.49 -3.94
N LEU A 6 -3.69 -4.45 -4.40
CA LEU A 6 -5.13 -4.27 -4.56
C LEU A 6 -5.83 -4.17 -3.20
N ASP A 7 -5.45 -5.01 -2.25
CA ASP A 7 -6.02 -4.97 -0.89
C ASP A 7 -5.63 -3.67 -0.19
N LEU A 8 -4.38 -3.23 -0.33
CA LEU A 8 -3.94 -1.93 0.18
C LEU A 8 -4.73 -0.77 -0.44
N GLN A 9 -4.94 -0.80 -1.76
CA GLN A 9 -5.75 0.20 -2.45
C GLN A 9 -7.18 0.23 -1.86
N ARG A 10 -7.84 -0.93 -1.76
CA ARG A 10 -9.21 -1.04 -1.22
C ARG A 10 -9.31 -0.52 0.21
N CYS A 11 -8.33 -0.82 1.07
CA CYS A 11 -8.31 -0.30 2.43
C CYS A 11 -8.21 1.23 2.45
N ILE A 12 -7.34 1.82 1.61
CA ILE A 12 -7.19 3.29 1.57
C ILE A 12 -8.43 3.95 0.96
N GLU A 13 -9.04 3.35 -0.06
CA GLU A 13 -10.32 3.81 -0.62
C GLU A 13 -11.44 3.78 0.42
N ALA A 14 -11.51 2.71 1.22
CA ALA A 14 -12.49 2.58 2.30
C ALA A 14 -12.27 3.63 3.41
N ILE A 15 -11.02 3.95 3.74
CA ILE A 15 -10.69 4.98 4.75
C ILE A 15 -10.93 6.40 4.19
N GLY A 16 -10.51 6.66 2.96
CA GLY A 16 -10.62 7.97 2.31
C GLY A 16 -12.01 8.27 1.74
N GLY A 17 -12.88 7.27 1.64
CA GLY A 17 -14.24 7.39 1.10
C GLY A 17 -14.29 7.74 -0.39
N GLN A 18 -13.18 7.62 -1.12
CA GLN A 18 -13.07 7.97 -2.54
C GLN A 18 -12.21 6.92 -3.28
N PRO A 19 -12.56 6.60 -4.55
CA PRO A 19 -11.78 5.67 -5.35
C PRO A 19 -10.41 6.26 -5.72
N LEU A 20 -9.38 5.42 -5.68
CA LEU A 20 -8.02 5.80 -6.05
C LEU A 20 -7.71 5.39 -7.49
N HIS A 21 -7.04 6.28 -8.21
CA HIS A 21 -6.54 5.94 -9.54
C HIS A 21 -5.40 4.93 -9.43
N LYS A 22 -5.61 3.70 -9.94
CA LYS A 22 -4.67 2.57 -9.85
C LYS A 22 -3.23 2.94 -10.22
N GLN A 23 -3.06 3.67 -11.31
CA GLN A 23 -1.73 3.99 -11.83
C GLN A 23 -1.02 5.04 -10.97
N ASN A 24 -1.76 6.00 -10.42
CA ASN A 24 -1.20 7.02 -9.53
C ASN A 24 -0.87 6.42 -8.17
N PHE A 25 -1.75 5.57 -7.65
CA PHE A 25 -1.51 4.84 -6.41
C PHE A 25 -0.24 4.00 -6.51
N ARG A 26 -0.09 3.22 -7.59
CA ARG A 26 1.12 2.44 -7.81
C ARG A 26 2.37 3.32 -7.89
N ARG A 27 2.34 4.40 -8.67
CA ARG A 27 3.44 5.36 -8.77
C ARG A 27 3.81 5.98 -7.42
N LEU A 28 2.81 6.37 -6.62
CA LEU A 28 3.00 6.98 -5.31
C LEU A 28 3.69 6.02 -4.34
N ILE A 29 3.24 4.77 -4.34
CA ILE A 29 3.81 3.72 -3.48
C ILE A 29 5.25 3.38 -3.90
N GLU A 30 5.51 3.29 -5.20
CA GLU A 30 6.86 3.07 -5.75
C GLU A 30 7.78 4.26 -5.46
N SER A 31 7.31 5.50 -5.62
CA SER A 31 8.12 6.71 -5.40
C SER A 31 8.46 6.95 -3.94
N GLN A 32 7.55 6.62 -3.01
CA GLN A 32 7.81 6.78 -1.57
C GLN A 32 8.60 5.61 -0.99
N ASN A 33 8.88 4.57 -1.78
CA ASN A 33 9.66 3.41 -1.39
C ASN A 33 9.16 2.74 -0.08
N LEU A 34 7.86 2.84 0.19
CA LEU A 34 7.27 2.42 1.47
C LEU A 34 7.13 0.90 1.59
N LEU A 35 7.04 0.23 0.44
CA LEU A 35 6.82 -1.20 0.33
C LEU A 35 8.07 -1.92 -0.15
N GLU A 36 8.24 -3.13 0.35
CA GLU A 36 9.19 -4.11 -0.17
C GLU A 36 8.41 -5.28 -0.81
N GLU A 37 8.86 -5.72 -1.99
CA GLU A 37 8.36 -6.95 -2.61
C GLU A 37 8.82 -8.14 -1.76
N THR A 38 7.88 -8.97 -1.32
CA THR A 38 8.21 -10.15 -0.50
C THR A 38 8.69 -11.34 -1.33
N GLY A 39 8.58 -11.27 -2.66
CA GLY A 39 8.82 -12.40 -3.57
C GLY A 39 7.68 -13.43 -3.57
N ASP A 40 6.79 -13.38 -2.58
CA ASP A 40 5.61 -14.22 -2.50
C ASP A 40 4.49 -13.74 -3.42
N PHE A 41 3.62 -14.68 -3.75
CA PHE A 41 2.40 -14.44 -4.49
C PHE A 41 1.18 -14.90 -3.69
N ALA A 42 0.10 -14.14 -3.79
CA ALA A 42 -1.18 -14.50 -3.21
C ALA A 42 -1.80 -15.63 -4.02
N ASN A 43 -2.26 -16.67 -3.33
CA ASN A 43 -3.06 -17.74 -3.91
C ASN A 43 -4.51 -17.28 -4.01
N GLY A 44 -5.11 -17.38 -5.21
CA GLY A 44 -6.49 -17.00 -5.46
C GLY A 44 -6.93 -17.33 -6.90
N PRO A 45 -8.23 -17.24 -7.21
CA PRO A 45 -8.73 -17.49 -8.55
C PRO A 45 -8.20 -16.44 -9.52
N GLY A 46 -7.50 -16.89 -10.58
CA GLY A 46 -6.94 -16.04 -11.62
C GLY A 46 -5.42 -15.86 -11.53
N ARG A 47 -4.91 -14.71 -12.01
CA ARG A 47 -3.47 -14.44 -12.01
C ARG A 47 -2.99 -14.17 -10.58
N PRO A 48 -1.95 -14.88 -10.10
CA PRO A 48 -1.42 -14.67 -8.75
C PRO A 48 -0.94 -13.23 -8.57
N ALA A 49 -1.42 -12.58 -7.50
CA ALA A 49 -1.05 -11.20 -7.19
C ALA A 49 0.25 -11.18 -6.39
N LYS A 50 1.17 -10.27 -6.73
CA LYS A 50 2.40 -10.07 -5.94
C LYS A 50 2.04 -9.60 -4.52
N LEU A 51 2.74 -10.15 -3.53
CA LEU A 51 2.63 -9.75 -2.13
C LEU A 51 3.74 -8.77 -1.73
N PHE A 52 3.34 -7.79 -0.94
CA PHE A 52 4.16 -6.70 -0.45
C PHE A 52 4.10 -6.64 1.07
N ARG A 53 5.11 -6.01 1.67
CA ARG A 53 5.17 -5.69 3.10
C ARG A 53 5.63 -4.25 3.26
N PHE A 54 5.21 -3.58 4.34
CA PHE A 54 5.77 -2.28 4.71
C PHE A 54 7.23 -2.45 5.15
N ARG A 55 8.13 -1.58 4.67
CA ARG A 55 9.51 -1.55 5.18
C ARG A 55 9.51 -1.29 6.68
N SER A 56 10.39 -1.99 7.41
CA SER A 56 10.57 -1.79 8.86
C SER A 56 10.88 -0.34 9.24
N ALA A 57 11.67 0.38 8.43
CA ALA A 57 11.98 1.79 8.66
C ALA A 57 10.70 2.68 8.73
N ILE A 58 9.67 2.37 7.94
CA ILE A 58 8.38 3.08 7.98
C ILE A 58 7.59 2.71 9.24
N ARG A 59 7.74 1.49 9.75
CA ARG A 59 7.02 1.04 10.95
C ARG A 59 7.54 1.77 12.20
N ASP A 60 8.85 1.93 12.30
CA ASP A 60 9.49 2.69 13.39
C ASP A 60 9.21 4.19 13.27
N GLU A 61 9.25 4.73 12.04
CA GLU A 61 8.93 6.14 11.79
C GLU A 61 7.46 6.47 12.06
N ARG A 62 6.50 5.60 11.70
CA ARG A 62 5.06 5.77 12.01
C ARG A 62 4.73 5.60 13.49
N ALA A 63 5.51 4.81 14.23
CA ALA A 63 5.38 4.72 15.68
C ALA A 63 5.82 6.03 16.37
N MET A 64 6.82 6.72 15.80
CA MET A 64 7.30 8.03 16.27
C MET A 64 6.48 9.21 15.74
N THR A 65 5.99 9.15 14.51
CA THR A 65 5.22 10.21 13.84
C THR A 65 3.81 9.71 13.61
N GLY A 66 2.89 10.07 14.53
CA GLY A 66 1.50 9.63 14.52
C GLY A 66 0.90 9.61 13.10
N SER A 67 0.28 8.48 12.75
CA SER A 67 -0.18 8.11 11.41
C SER A 67 -1.00 9.22 10.74
N ARG A 68 -0.34 10.11 9.99
CA ARG A 68 -1.01 11.06 9.11
C ARG A 68 -1.19 10.40 7.74
N PRO A 69 -2.43 10.13 7.30
CA PRO A 69 -2.66 9.70 5.93
C PRO A 69 -2.24 10.82 4.97
N PRO A 70 -1.72 10.50 3.77
CA PRO A 70 -1.32 11.50 2.80
C PRO A 70 -2.53 12.37 2.44
N LEU A 71 -2.37 13.68 2.61
CA LEU A 71 -3.38 14.68 2.30
C LEU A 71 -3.65 14.68 0.78
N SER A 72 -4.84 14.26 0.38
CA SER A 72 -5.36 14.49 -0.97
C SER A 72 -5.43 15.99 -1.22
N ARG A 73 -4.61 16.50 -2.15
CA ARG A 73 -4.76 17.87 -2.65
C ARG A 73 -5.88 17.90 -3.71
N PRO A 74 -6.72 18.95 -3.71
CA PRO A 74 -7.80 19.13 -4.69
C PRO A 74 -7.27 19.36 -6.10
#